data_AF-M1EEL0-F1
#
_entry.id   AF-M1EEL0-F1
#
_cell.length_a   1.000
_cell.length_b   1.000
_cell.length_c   1.000
_cell.angle_alpha   90.00
_cell.angle_beta   90.00
_cell.angle_gamma   90.00
#
_symmetry.space_group_name_H-M   'P 1'
#
loop_
_entity.id
_entity.type
_entity.pdbx_description
1 polymer ?
#
loop_
_entity_poly.entity_id
_entity_poly.type
_entity_poly.pdbx_seq_one_letter_code
_entity_poly.pdbx_strand_id
1 'polypeptide(L)' 'ENLMHISYEAGILENPKNQAPPGLYTKTQDPAKAPNSTDILEIEFKKGVPVKVTNVKDGTTHRTSLELFMYLNEVAGKHG' A
#
# COMPACT_ATOMS: atom_id res chain seq x y z
N GLU A 1 13.82 -0.94 -4.93
CA GLU A 1 12.36 -0.78 -5.16
C GLU A 1 11.89 -1.90 -6.08
N ASN A 2 10.71 -2.45 -5.79
CA ASN A 2 10.00 -3.35 -6.69
C ASN A 2 8.47 -3.22 -6.45
N LEU A 3 7.70 -4.02 -7.18
CA LEU A 3 6.24 -3.99 -7.10
C LEU A 3 5.72 -4.17 -5.66
N MET A 4 6.36 -5.02 -4.87
CA MET A 4 5.95 -5.30 -3.49
C MET A 4 6.37 -4.20 -2.52
N HIS A 5 7.63 -3.75 -2.56
CA HIS A 5 8.14 -2.82 -1.54
C HIS A 5 9.20 -1.85 -2.06
N ILE A 6 9.53 -0.88 -1.22
CA ILE A 6 10.73 -0.06 -1.31
C ILE A 6 11.47 -0.19 0.03
N SER A 7 12.79 -0.30 -0.02
CA SER A 7 13.67 -0.32 1.16
C SER A 7 14.55 0.93 1.14
N TYR A 8 14.77 1.50 2.32
CA TYR A 8 15.69 2.61 2.54
C TYR A 8 16.65 2.22 3.65
N GLU A 9 17.93 2.38 3.41
CA GLU A 9 19.01 1.97 4.32
C GLU A 9 20.26 2.81 4.05
N ALA A 10 21.31 2.58 4.84
CA ALA A 10 22.58 3.31 4.78
C ALA A 10 22.45 4.83 5.02
N GLY A 11 23.57 5.56 4.90
CA GLY A 11 23.63 7.00 5.10
C GLY A 11 23.14 7.44 6.48
N ILE A 12 22.22 8.42 6.53
CA ILE A 12 21.69 8.92 7.80
C ILE A 12 20.98 7.85 8.64
N LEU A 13 20.52 6.76 8.02
CA LEU A 13 19.82 5.66 8.68
C LEU A 13 20.76 4.62 9.31
N GLU A 14 22.08 4.72 9.10
CA GLU A 14 23.05 3.81 9.74
C GLU A 14 23.07 3.96 11.27
N ASN A 15 22.71 5.14 11.78
CA ASN A 15 22.53 5.35 13.20
C ASN A 15 21.08 5.06 13.61
N PRO A 16 20.79 3.98 14.36
CA PRO A 16 19.42 3.63 14.75
C PRO A 16 18.77 4.62 15.72
N LYS A 17 19.53 5.58 16.27
CA LYS A 17 18.95 6.69 17.06
C LYS A 17 18.37 7.81 16.18
N ASN A 18 18.72 7.86 14.90
CA ASN A 18 18.17 8.84 13.97
C ASN A 18 16.78 8.39 13.54
N GLN A 19 15.83 9.33 13.59
CA GLN A 19 14.50 9.10 13.00
C GLN A 19 14.57 9.27 11.48
N ALA A 20 13.74 8.50 10.77
CA ALA A 20 13.57 8.69 9.34
C ALA A 20 13.01 10.09 9.03
N PRO A 21 13.60 10.86 8.10
CA PRO A 21 13.10 12.17 7.74
C PRO A 21 11.73 12.05 7.03
N PRO A 22 10.81 13.03 7.16
CA PRO A 22 9.46 12.93 6.60
C PRO A 22 9.39 12.70 5.08
N GLY A 23 10.39 13.16 4.32
CA GLY A 23 10.48 12.95 2.87
C GLY A 23 11.05 11.59 2.44
N LEU A 24 11.41 10.73 3.39
CA LEU A 24 11.96 9.40 3.08
C LEU A 24 10.90 8.46 2.51
N TYR A 25 9.69 8.51 3.07
CA TYR A 25 8.60 7.60 2.70
C TYR A 25 7.97 8.04 1.38
N THR A 26 8.33 7.40 0.27
CA THR A 26 7.84 7.77 -1.07
C THR A 26 6.73 6.87 -1.59
N LYS A 27 6.46 5.73 -0.95
CA LYS A 27 5.43 4.76 -1.39
C LYS A 27 4.11 4.85 -0.61
N THR A 28 4.12 5.43 0.59
CA THR A 28 2.95 5.56 1.47
C THR A 28 2.74 7.00 1.90
N GLN A 29 1.49 7.38 2.11
CA GLN A 29 1.09 8.68 2.65
C GLN A 29 1.40 8.72 4.15
N ASP A 30 1.93 9.83 4.65
CA ASP A 30 1.97 10.09 6.09
C ASP A 30 0.57 9.85 6.71
N PRO A 31 0.40 8.95 7.70
CA PRO A 31 -0.89 8.66 8.31
C PRO A 31 -1.61 9.89 8.85
N ALA A 32 -0.89 10.93 9.26
CA ALA A 32 -1.48 12.20 9.71
C ALA A 32 -2.15 13.01 8.57
N LYS A 33 -1.85 12.66 7.31
CA LYS A 33 -2.38 13.27 6.08
C LYS A 33 -3.23 12.30 5.26
N ALA A 34 -3.37 11.05 5.71
CA ALA A 34 -4.21 10.06 5.05
C ALA A 34 -5.69 10.50 5.06
N PRO A 35 -6.49 10.07 4.08
CA PRO A 35 -7.91 10.42 4.05
C PRO A 35 -8.66 9.93 5.29
N ASN A 36 -9.47 10.80 5.89
CA ASN A 36 -10.32 10.43 7.03
C ASN A 36 -11.47 9.48 6.66
N SER A 37 -11.75 9.30 5.37
CA SER A 37 -12.78 8.37 4.90
C SER A 37 -12.19 6.99 4.64
N THR A 38 -12.73 5.96 5.27
CA THR A 38 -12.32 4.57 5.08
C THR A 38 -12.67 4.06 3.67
N ASP A 39 -11.75 3.32 3.06
CA ASP A 39 -12.04 2.43 1.93
C ASP A 39 -12.24 1.01 2.46
N ILE A 40 -13.35 0.38 2.07
CA ILE A 40 -13.70 -0.99 2.49
C ILE A 40 -13.55 -1.90 1.28
N LEU A 41 -12.70 -2.92 1.40
CA LEU A 41 -12.39 -3.86 0.32
C LEU A 41 -12.90 -5.26 0.65
N GLU A 42 -13.51 -5.92 -0.33
CA GLU A 42 -13.69 -7.37 -0.34
C GLU A 42 -12.57 -8.01 -1.15
N ILE A 43 -11.82 -8.93 -0.55
CA ILE A 43 -10.75 -9.67 -1.23
C ILE A 43 -11.14 -11.16 -1.26
N GLU A 44 -11.34 -11.69 -2.46
CA GLU A 44 -11.69 -13.08 -2.68
C GLU A 44 -10.43 -13.93 -2.89
N PHE A 45 -10.37 -15.07 -2.22
CA PHE A 45 -9.27 -16.03 -2.33
C PHE A 45 -9.74 -17.35 -2.92
N LYS A 46 -8.89 -17.97 -3.74
CA LYS A 46 -9.07 -19.34 -4.22
C LYS A 46 -7.79 -20.12 -3.98
N LYS A 47 -7.88 -21.21 -3.22
CA LYS A 47 -6.73 -22.06 -2.85
C LYS A 47 -5.55 -21.25 -2.26
N GLY A 48 -5.86 -20.25 -1.44
CA GLY A 48 -4.86 -19.41 -0.76
C GLY A 48 -4.29 -18.25 -1.59
N VAL A 49 -4.73 -18.07 -2.84
CA VAL A 49 -4.26 -16.98 -3.72
C VAL A 49 -5.40 -15.97 -3.92
N PRO A 50 -5.15 -14.64 -3.82
CA PRO A 50 -6.17 -13.65 -4.12
C PRO A 50 -6.51 -13.67 -5.61
N VAL A 51 -7.81 -13.70 -5.92
CA VAL A 51 -8.34 -13.80 -7.29
C VAL A 51 -9.25 -12.65 -7.69
N LYS A 52 -9.71 -11.85 -6.71
CA LYS A 52 -10.55 -10.68 -6.95
C LYS A 52 -10.42 -9.71 -5.79
N VAL A 53 -10.40 -8.42 -6.09
CA VAL A 53 -10.59 -7.34 -5.12
C VAL A 53 -11.74 -6.48 -5.61
N THR A 54 -12.63 -6.09 -4.70
CA THR A 54 -13.73 -5.17 -4.98
C THR A 54 -13.76 -4.08 -3.91
N ASN A 55 -13.76 -2.82 -4.32
CA ASN A 55 -14.07 -1.72 -3.42
C ASN A 55 -15.58 -1.62 -3.23
N VAL A 56 -16.03 -1.76 -1.99
CA VAL A 56 -17.44 -1.83 -1.62
C VAL A 56 -18.17 -0.51 -1.87
N LYS A 57 -17.44 0.62 -1.86
CA LYS A 57 -18.04 1.95 -1.95
C LYS A 57 -18.34 2.37 -3.38
N ASP A 58 -17.40 2.17 -4.30
CA ASP A 58 -17.50 2.62 -5.69
C ASP A 58 -17.71 1.48 -6.70
N GLY A 59 -17.60 0.23 -6.27
CA GLY A 59 -17.78 -0.96 -7.11
C GLY A 59 -16.57 -1.31 -7.97
N THR A 60 -15.45 -0.60 -7.84
CA THR A 60 -14.21 -0.89 -8.58
C THR A 60 -13.78 -2.33 -8.33
N THR A 61 -13.49 -3.09 -9.38
CA THR A 61 -13.13 -4.51 -9.26
C THR A 61 -11.98 -4.89 -10.18
N HIS A 62 -11.04 -5.68 -9.65
CA HIS A 62 -9.92 -6.24 -10.40
C HIS A 62 -9.84 -7.75 -10.16
N ARG A 63 -9.57 -8.50 -11.23
CA ARG A 63 -9.54 -9.98 -11.22
C ARG A 63 -8.22 -10.56 -11.73
N THR A 64 -7.43 -9.79 -12.48
CA THR A 64 -6.10 -10.24 -12.91
C THR A 64 -5.10 -9.99 -11.78
N SER A 65 -4.11 -10.88 -11.64
CA SER A 65 -3.17 -10.86 -10.51
C SER A 65 -2.39 -9.54 -10.41
N LEU A 66 -1.91 -9.02 -11.54
CA LEU A 66 -1.14 -7.78 -11.57
C LEU A 66 -2.00 -6.56 -11.21
N GLU A 67 -3.15 -6.40 -11.84
CA GLU A 67 -4.04 -5.26 -11.58
C GLU A 67 -4.56 -5.26 -10.15
N LEU A 68 -4.95 -6.43 -9.63
CA LEU A 68 -5.37 -6.59 -8.24
C LEU A 68 -4.25 -6.17 -7.28
N PHE A 69 -3.01 -6.60 -7.53
CA PHE A 69 -1.90 -6.28 -6.63
C PHE A 69 -1.53 -4.79 -6.71
N MET A 70 -1.56 -4.20 -7.91
CA MET A 70 -1.33 -2.77 -8.10
C MET A 70 -2.42 -1.93 -7.43
N TYR A 71 -3.69 -2.33 -7.54
CA TYR A 71 -4.79 -1.65 -6.87
C TYR A 71 -4.65 -1.71 -5.33
N LEU A 72 -4.26 -2.86 -4.78
CA LEU A 72 -3.99 -2.99 -3.35
C LEU A 72 -2.83 -2.08 -2.90
N ASN A 73 -1.76 -1.97 -3.69
CA ASN A 73 -0.67 -1.02 -3.42
C ASN A 73 -1.16 0.44 -3.43
N GLU A 74 -2.01 0.81 -4.39
CA GLU A 74 -2.58 2.15 -4.49
C GLU A 74 -3.43 2.50 -3.26
N VAL A 75 -4.39 1.63 -2.91
CA VAL A 75 -5.28 1.86 -1.78
C VAL A 75 -4.51 1.87 -0.47
N ALA A 76 -3.58 0.92 -0.26
CA ALA A 76 -2.75 0.90 0.94
C ALA A 76 -1.87 2.17 1.02
N GLY A 77 -1.14 2.49 -0.04
CA GLY A 77 -0.27 3.67 -0.08
C GLY A 77 -1.00 4.99 0.15
N LYS A 78 -2.26 5.12 -0.30
CA LYS A 78 -3.13 6.27 -0.03
C LYS A 78 -3.47 6.44 1.47
N HIS A 79 -3.55 5.34 2.22
CA HIS A 79 -3.98 5.33 3.63
C HIS A 79 -2.82 5.18 4.64
N GLY A 80 -1.59 5.01 4.17
CA GLY A 80 -0.36 4.96 4.99
C GLY A 80 0.27 3.59 5.06
#